data_AF-A0A948GFI3-F1
#
_entry.id   AF-A0A948GFI3-F1
#
_cell.length_a   1.000
_cell.length_b   1.000
_cell.length_c   1.000
_cell.angle_alpha   90.00
_cell.angle_beta   90.00
_cell.angle_gamma   90.00
#
_symmetry.space_group_name_H-M   'P 1'
#
loop_
_entity.id
_entity.type
_entity.pdbx_description
1 polymer ?
#
loop_
_entity_poly.entity_id
_entity_poly.type
_entity_poly.pdbx_seq_one_letter_code
_entity_poly.pdbx_strand_id
1 'polypeptide(L)'
;CYQLRLTYAARIAKRGRFDAFSTTLLYSRYQKHDLIREIAAGVAETHGIPFFYRDFREGWSEGVRVSKEIGMYRQPYCGCIYSERERYGGTLGKEGDGKPLRPRDRNLDR
;
A
#
# COMPACT_ATOMS: atom_id res chain seq x y z
N CYS A 1 5.71 7.73 -2.88
CA CYS A 1 4.49 6.97 -3.19
C CYS A 1 3.22 7.73 -2.81
N TYR A 2 2.98 8.03 -1.52
CA TYR A 2 1.74 8.68 -1.05
C TYR A 2 1.44 10.01 -1.75
N GLN A 3 2.35 10.99 -1.72
CA GLN A 3 2.19 12.31 -2.36
C GLN A 3 1.70 12.17 -3.81
N LEU A 4 2.43 11.46 -4.67
CA LEU A 4 2.07 11.24 -6.07
C LEU A 4 0.63 10.70 -6.25
N ARG A 5 0.25 9.69 -5.47
CA ARG A 5 -1.08 9.06 -5.56
C ARG A 5 -2.19 9.99 -5.06
N LEU A 6 -1.95 10.70 -3.95
CA LEU A 6 -2.90 11.63 -3.35
C LEU A 6 -3.08 12.88 -4.23
N THR A 7 -1.99 13.47 -4.72
CA THR A 7 -2.00 14.58 -5.69
C THR A 7 -2.79 14.21 -6.96
N TYR A 8 -2.59 13.01 -7.50
CA TYR A 8 -3.36 12.56 -8.66
C TYR A 8 -4.86 12.40 -8.33
N ALA A 9 -5.19 11.76 -7.21
CA ALA A 9 -6.57 11.61 -6.77
C ALA A 9 -7.27 12.96 -6.55
N ALA A 10 -6.61 13.91 -5.87
CA ALA A 10 -7.13 15.26 -5.64
C ALA A 10 -7.36 16.05 -6.94
N ARG A 11 -6.45 15.94 -7.93
CA ARG A 11 -6.61 16.56 -9.26
C ARG A 11 -7.83 16.02 -10.00
N ILE A 12 -8.02 14.70 -10.01
CA ILE A 12 -9.18 14.07 -10.65
C ILE A 12 -10.46 14.44 -9.90
N ALA A 13 -10.45 14.40 -8.57
CA ALA A 13 -11.60 14.74 -7.74
C ALA A 13 -12.02 16.22 -7.92
N LYS A 14 -11.07 17.15 -7.96
CA LYS A 14 -11.33 18.58 -8.22
C LYS A 14 -11.89 18.81 -9.63
N ARG A 15 -11.33 18.13 -10.66
CA ARG A 15 -11.84 18.21 -12.05
C ARG A 15 -13.25 17.64 -12.18
N GLY A 16 -13.54 16.55 -11.46
CA GLY A 16 -14.85 15.91 -11.42
C GLY A 16 -15.89 16.60 -10.53
N ARG A 17 -15.51 17.68 -9.81
CA ARG A 17 -16.37 18.40 -8.85
C ARG A 17 -16.91 17.53 -7.71
N PHE A 18 -16.11 16.55 -7.26
CA PHE A 18 -16.43 15.75 -6.08
C PHE A 18 -16.20 16.54 -4.79
N ASP A 19 -16.93 16.21 -3.73
CA ASP A 19 -16.87 16.91 -2.42
C ASP A 19 -15.55 16.69 -1.69
N ALA A 20 -14.93 15.53 -1.88
CA ALA A 20 -13.68 15.14 -1.23
C ALA A 20 -12.92 14.09 -2.05
N PHE A 21 -11.67 13.83 -1.68
CA PHE A 21 -10.91 12.64 -2.12
C PHE A 21 -10.45 11.81 -0.92
N SER A 22 -10.15 10.53 -1.14
CA SER A 22 -9.63 9.61 -0.13
C SER A 22 -8.65 8.61 -0.76
N THR A 23 -8.19 7.61 0.01
CA THR A 23 -7.30 6.57 -0.51
C THR A 23 -7.56 5.19 0.09
N THR A 24 -7.53 4.16 -0.75
CA THR A 24 -7.66 2.75 -0.34
C THR A 24 -6.49 2.26 0.51
N LEU A 25 -5.40 3.03 0.61
CA LEU A 25 -4.29 2.73 1.52
C LEU A 25 -4.72 2.69 3.00
N LEU A 26 -5.79 3.40 3.36
CA LEU A 26 -6.37 3.45 4.72
C LEU A 26 -7.06 2.14 5.16
N TYR A 27 -7.17 1.14 4.27
CA TYR A 27 -7.59 -0.23 4.63
C TYR A 27 -6.42 -1.08 5.17
N SER A 28 -5.17 -0.71 4.85
CA SER A 28 -4.03 -1.57 5.08
C SER A 28 -3.34 -1.29 6.41
N ARG A 29 -3.41 -2.28 7.32
CA ARG A 29 -2.78 -2.26 8.66
C ARG A 29 -1.26 -2.02 8.65
N TYR A 30 -0.59 -2.14 7.50
CA TYR A 30 0.85 -1.91 7.33
C TYR A 30 1.21 -0.48 6.90
N GLN A 31 0.23 0.36 6.57
CA GLN A 31 0.47 1.72 6.10
C GLN A 31 0.53 2.70 7.28
N LYS A 32 1.36 3.74 7.15
CA LYS A 32 1.49 4.79 8.17
C LYS A 32 0.34 5.80 8.02
N HIS A 33 -0.78 5.55 8.70
CA HIS A 33 -1.99 6.37 8.59
C HIS A 33 -1.73 7.85 8.89
N ASP A 34 -0.95 8.18 9.92
CA ASP A 34 -0.68 9.59 10.27
C ASP A 34 0.15 10.32 9.20
N LEU A 35 1.16 9.64 8.65
CA LEU A 35 1.91 10.17 7.50
C LEU A 35 1.04 10.31 6.24
N ILE A 36 0.06 9.42 6.04
CA ILE A 36 -0.94 9.59 4.96
C ILE A 36 -1.82 10.81 5.22
N ARG A 37 -2.26 11.04 6.47
CA ARG A 37 -3.09 12.21 6.85
C ARG A 37 -2.35 13.52 6.66
N GLU A 38 -1.11 13.62 7.14
CA GLU A 38 -0.24 14.78 7.00
C GLU A 38 -0.05 15.17 5.52
N ILE A 39 0.40 14.21 4.71
CA ILE A 39 0.60 14.37 3.27
C ILE A 39 -0.72 14.74 2.56
N ALA A 40 -1.82 14.09 2.92
CA ALA A 40 -3.11 14.37 2.30
C ALA A 40 -3.70 15.73 2.70
N ALA A 41 -3.40 16.25 3.88
CA ALA A 41 -3.79 17.60 4.30
C ALA A 41 -3.12 18.67 3.43
N GLY A 42 -1.79 18.59 3.24
CA GLY A 42 -1.08 19.52 2.34
C GLY A 42 -1.52 19.41 0.88
N VAL A 43 -1.87 18.21 0.41
CA VAL A 43 -2.49 18.01 -0.92
C VAL A 43 -3.89 18.62 -1.00
N ALA A 44 -4.71 18.48 0.04
CA ALA A 44 -6.07 19.04 0.10
C ALA A 44 -6.07 20.57 0.04
N GLU A 45 -5.16 21.20 0.78
CA GLU A 45 -4.90 22.64 0.74
C GLU A 45 -4.45 23.08 -0.65
N THR A 46 -3.39 22.46 -1.20
CA THR A 46 -2.82 22.78 -2.52
C THR A 46 -3.83 22.70 -3.66
N HIS A 47 -4.79 21.76 -3.59
CA HIS A 47 -5.79 21.53 -4.64
C HIS A 47 -7.18 22.12 -4.33
N GLY A 48 -7.37 22.72 -3.15
CA GLY A 48 -8.65 23.27 -2.72
C GLY A 48 -9.78 22.23 -2.73
N ILE A 49 -9.51 21.01 -2.26
CA ILE A 49 -10.51 19.93 -2.14
C ILE A 49 -10.26 19.12 -0.85
N PRO A 50 -11.26 18.93 0.02
CA PRO A 50 -11.09 18.17 1.26
C PRO A 50 -10.55 16.76 1.09
N PHE A 51 -9.69 16.33 2.02
CA PHE A 51 -9.34 14.91 2.19
C PHE A 51 -10.27 14.26 3.21
N PHE A 52 -10.98 13.21 2.80
CA PHE A 52 -11.79 12.39 3.68
C PHE A 52 -10.94 11.27 4.29
N TYR A 53 -10.54 11.45 5.55
CA TYR A 53 -9.95 10.38 6.34
C TYR A 53 -11.04 9.53 7.01
N ARG A 54 -10.97 8.22 6.80
CA ARG A 54 -11.66 7.21 7.61
C ARG A 54 -10.72 6.05 7.83
N ASP A 55 -10.72 5.50 9.04
CA ASP A 55 -10.01 4.25 9.31
C ASP A 55 -10.82 3.08 8.74
N PHE A 56 -10.33 2.44 7.68
CA PHE A 56 -10.97 1.29 7.06
C PHE A 56 -10.35 -0.04 7.53
N ARG A 57 -9.58 -0.03 8.63
CA ARG A 57 -9.06 -1.27 9.24
C ARG A 57 -10.15 -2.03 10.01
N GLU A 58 -11.25 -1.36 10.36
CA GLU A 58 -12.50 -2.00 10.78
C GLU A 58 -13.00 -2.93 9.65
N GLY A 59 -13.33 -4.18 9.99
CA GLY A 59 -13.68 -5.21 8.99
C GLY A 59 -12.48 -5.86 8.27
N TRP A 60 -11.22 -5.46 8.51
CA TRP A 60 -10.06 -6.06 7.83
C TRP A 60 -9.97 -7.58 8.01
N SER A 61 -10.19 -8.08 9.23
CA SER A 61 -10.14 -9.52 9.54
C SER A 61 -11.21 -10.32 8.80
N GLU A 62 -12.40 -9.75 8.68
CA GLU A 62 -13.53 -10.33 7.97
C GLU A 62 -13.28 -10.35 6.45
N GLY A 63 -12.79 -9.25 5.89
CA GLY A 63 -12.32 -9.20 4.51
C GLY A 63 -11.20 -10.20 4.21
N VAL A 64 -10.32 -10.49 5.18
CA VAL A 64 -9.33 -11.58 5.04
C VAL A 64 -9.99 -12.95 5.04
N ARG A 65 -10.96 -13.21 5.93
CA ARG A 65 -11.71 -14.47 5.99
C ARG A 65 -12.43 -14.75 4.67
N VAL A 66 -13.32 -13.85 4.26
CA VAL A 66 -14.11 -13.99 3.02
C VAL A 66 -13.22 -14.15 1.79
N SER A 67 -12.15 -13.35 1.66
CA SER A 67 -11.24 -13.47 0.51
C SER A 67 -10.51 -14.82 0.41
N LYS A 68 -10.30 -15.52 1.52
CA LYS A 68 -9.74 -16.89 1.52
C LYS A 68 -10.79 -17.91 1.11
N GLU A 69 -12.01 -17.78 1.63
CA GLU A 69 -13.12 -18.69 1.36
C GLU A 69 -13.51 -18.72 -0.12
N ILE A 70 -13.49 -17.57 -0.79
CA ILE A 70 -13.76 -17.47 -2.25
C ILE A 70 -12.53 -17.73 -3.13
N GLY A 71 -11.39 -18.12 -2.56
CA GLY A 71 -10.15 -18.38 -3.32
C GLY A 71 -9.53 -17.15 -3.99
N MET A 72 -9.80 -15.93 -3.50
CA MET A 72 -9.33 -14.69 -4.11
C MET A 72 -7.80 -14.58 -4.06
N TYR A 73 -7.18 -14.16 -5.17
CA TYR A 73 -5.76 -13.82 -5.14
C TYR A 73 -5.49 -12.64 -4.20
N ARG A 74 -4.61 -12.85 -3.21
CA ARG A 74 -4.25 -11.86 -2.20
C ARG A 74 -2.82 -11.38 -2.42
N GLN A 75 -2.67 -10.25 -3.09
CA GLN A 75 -1.36 -9.67 -3.42
C GLN A 75 -0.55 -9.33 -2.15
N PRO A 76 0.65 -9.91 -1.92
CA PRO A 76 1.44 -9.70 -0.71
C PRO A 76 2.39 -8.47 -0.76
N TYR A 77 2.20 -7.57 -1.72
CA TYR A 77 3.05 -6.39 -1.97
C TYR A 77 2.21 -5.24 -2.53
N CYS A 78 2.72 -4.00 -2.49
CA CYS A 78 1.90 -2.82 -2.83
C CYS A 78 1.92 -2.44 -4.33
N GLY A 79 2.58 -3.26 -5.17
CA GLY A 79 2.65 -3.07 -6.62
C GLY A 79 3.74 -2.12 -7.12
N CYS A 80 4.64 -1.65 -6.24
CA CYS A 80 5.84 -0.91 -6.67
C CYS A 80 7.09 -1.80 -6.63
N ILE A 81 8.08 -1.46 -7.46
CA ILE A 81 9.36 -2.19 -7.60
C ILE A 81 10.08 -2.41 -6.25
N TYR A 82 9.96 -1.47 -5.30
CA TYR A 82 10.51 -1.62 -3.95
C TYR A 82 9.82 -2.76 -3.19
N SER A 83 8.48 -2.76 -3.13
CA SER A 83 7.70 -3.81 -2.46
C SER A 83 7.80 -5.18 -3.15
N GLU A 84 8.03 -5.18 -4.46
CA GLU A 84 8.30 -6.39 -5.24
C GLU A 84 9.68 -6.96 -4.91
N ARG A 85 10.70 -6.09 -4.84
CA ARG A 85 12.04 -6.48 -4.37
C ARG A 85 12.03 -6.97 -2.92
N GLU A 86 11.23 -6.38 -2.04
CA GLU A 86 11.02 -6.86 -0.66
C GLU A 86 10.38 -8.25 -0.66
N ARG A 87 9.35 -8.49 -1.48
CA ARG A 87 8.66 -9.79 -1.62
C ARG A 87 9.64 -10.92 -1.99
N TYR A 88 10.50 -10.71 -3.00
CA TYR A 88 11.48 -11.72 -3.41
C TYR A 88 12.74 -11.74 -2.52
N GLY A 89 13.09 -10.59 -1.93
CA GLY A 89 14.13 -10.45 -0.92
C GLY A 89 13.79 -11.17 0.40
N GLY A 90 12.54 -11.55 0.66
CA GLY A 90 12.19 -12.47 1.76
C GLY A 90 12.63 -13.92 1.54
N THR A 91 13.16 -14.24 0.35
CA THR A 91 13.93 -15.46 0.03
C THR A 91 15.42 -15.16 -0.17
N LEU A 92 15.90 -14.06 0.44
CA LEU A 92 16.87 -14.32 1.50
C LEU A 92 16.10 -15.26 2.49
N GLY A 93 16.36 -16.59 2.66
CA GLY A 93 15.54 -17.63 3.37
C GLY A 93 16.28 -18.64 4.33
N LYS A 94 15.75 -19.02 5.50
CA LYS A 94 16.49 -19.40 6.77
C LYS A 94 17.59 -20.53 6.78
N GLU A 95 18.86 -20.17 7.08
CA GLU A 95 19.90 -21.08 7.62
C GLU A 95 19.69 -21.31 9.13
N GLY A 96 20.38 -22.29 9.73
CA GLY A 96 20.17 -22.79 11.11
C GLY A 96 19.99 -21.69 12.16
N ASP A 97 19.08 -21.91 13.11
CA ASP A 97 18.51 -20.89 14.03
C ASP A 97 17.75 -19.74 13.35
N GLY A 98 17.27 -19.98 12.13
CA GLY A 98 16.17 -19.22 11.59
C GLY A 98 16.54 -17.82 11.09
N LYS A 99 17.65 -17.67 10.36
CA LYS A 99 18.08 -16.38 9.73
C LYS A 99 18.35 -16.50 8.23
N PRO A 100 17.91 -15.57 7.36
CA PRO A 100 17.58 -16.01 6.01
C PRO A 100 18.65 -15.80 4.87
N LEU A 101 18.96 -16.89 4.13
CA LEU A 101 19.95 -17.19 3.02
C LEU A 101 19.67 -16.57 1.65
N ARG A 102 20.67 -15.95 1.04
CA ARG A 102 20.49 -14.95 -0.02
C ARG A 102 20.34 -15.53 -1.44
N PRO A 103 19.54 -14.93 -2.37
CA PRO A 103 19.46 -15.37 -3.77
C PRO A 103 20.72 -15.21 -4.64
N ARG A 104 21.91 -15.01 -4.04
CA ARG A 104 23.17 -14.83 -4.78
C ARG A 104 23.79 -16.14 -5.26
N ASP A 105 23.23 -17.28 -4.87
CA ASP A 105 23.83 -18.61 -5.11
C ASP A 105 23.30 -19.30 -6.38
N ARG A 106 22.73 -18.54 -7.33
CA ARG A 106 22.42 -19.02 -8.69
C ARG A 106 23.07 -18.12 -9.72
N ASN A 107 24.04 -18.69 -10.42
CA ASN A 107 24.77 -18.08 -11.53
C ASN A 107 23.82 -17.36 -12.50
N LEU A 108 24.02 -16.06 -12.62
CA LEU A 108 23.53 -15.21 -13.71
C LEU A 108 24.73 -14.74 -14.55
N ASP A 109 25.64 -15.68 -14.84
CA ASP A 109 26.60 -15.59 -15.94
C ASP A 109 25.99 -16.26 -17.18
N ARG A 110 25.20 -15.49 -17.93
CA ARG A 110 24.95 -15.58 -19.38
C ARG A 110 23.97 -14.50 -19.84
#